data_AF-A0A838TVR9-F1
#
_entry.id   AF-A0A838TVR9-F1
#
_cell.length_a   1.000
_cell.length_b   1.000
_cell.length_c   1.000
_cell.angle_alpha   90.00
_cell.angle_beta   90.00
_cell.angle_gamma   90.00
#
_symmetry.space_group_name_H-M   'P 1'
#
loop_
_entity.id
_entity.type
_entity.pdbx_description
1 polymer ?
#
loop_
_entity_poly.entity_id
_entity_poly.type
_entity_poly.pdbx_seq_one_letter_code
_entity_poly.pdbx_strand_id
1 'polypeptide(L)' 'MVVDLDALFNDISKLKVAVIGDVMLDTYWWGTVDRISPEGPVPVVAVTKKEHRIGGAGN' A
#
# COMPACT_ATOMS: atom_id res chain seq x y z
N MET A 1 18.02 -12.19 -30.66
CA MET A 1 16.89 -11.24 -30.81
C MET A 1 17.01 -10.28 -29.63
N VAL A 2 17.35 -9.02 -29.89
CA VAL A 2 17.45 -8.00 -28.83
C VAL A 2 16.09 -7.31 -28.78
N VAL A 3 15.48 -7.24 -27.60
CA VAL A 3 14.21 -6.51 -27.41
C VAL A 3 14.55 -5.02 -27.35
N ASP A 4 13.89 -4.24 -28.20
CA ASP A 4 13.93 -2.78 -28.14
C ASP A 4 12.97 -2.31 -27.03
N LEU A 5 13.55 -1.89 -25.91
CA LEU A 5 12.79 -1.46 -24.74
C LEU A 5 12.09 -0.11 -24.98
N ASP A 6 12.66 0.76 -25.81
CA ASP A 6 12.10 2.07 -26.09
C ASP A 6 10.83 1.94 -26.94
N ALA A 7 10.87 1.08 -27.95
CA ALA A 7 9.69 0.73 -28.73
C ALA A 7 8.59 0.12 -27.86
N LEU A 8 8.94 -0.81 -26.96
CA LEU A 8 8.00 -1.46 -26.06
C LEU A 8 7.33 -0.47 -25.09
N PHE A 9 8.10 0.40 -24.43
CA PHE A 9 7.53 1.40 -23.50
C PHE A 9 6.67 2.43 -24.24
N ASN A 10 7.05 2.81 -25.46
CA ASN A 10 6.25 3.70 -26.28
C ASN A 10 4.87 3.10 -26.59
N ASP A 11 4.79 1.80 -26.86
CA ASP A 11 3.51 1.13 -27.12
C ASP A 11 2.66 0.98 -25.86
N ILE A 12 3.26 0.69 -24.70
CA ILE A 12 2.54 0.65 -23.41
C ILE A 12 1.95 2.03 -23.07
N SER A 13 2.69 3.12 -23.32
CA SER A 13 2.24 4.48 -23.00
C SER A 13 0.97 4.93 -23.75
N LYS A 14 0.65 4.28 -24.87
CA LYS A 14 -0.53 4.58 -25.70
C LYS A 14 -1.79 3.87 -25.20
N LEU A 15 -1.64 2.89 -24.30
CA LEU A 15 -2.76 2.12 -23.77
C LEU A 15 -3.62 2.97 -22.83
N LYS A 16 -4.94 2.86 -22.96
CA LYS A 16 -5.90 3.48 -22.05
C LYS A 16 -6.55 2.38 -21.22
N VAL A 17 -6.47 2.50 -19.90
CA VAL A 17 -7.02 1.52 -18.95
C VAL A 17 -8.09 2.22 -18.12
N ALA A 18 -9.29 1.63 -18.05
CA ALA A 18 -10.35 2.06 -17.15
C ALA A 18 -10.33 1.19 -15.90
N VAL A 19 -10.09 1.79 -14.74
CA VAL A 19 -10.15 1.10 -13.44
C VAL A 19 -11.47 1.48 -12.77
N ILE A 20 -12.29 0.49 -12.43
CA ILE A 20 -13.60 0.68 -11.81
C ILE A 20 -13.67 -0.19 -10.55
N GLY A 21 -13.99 0.44 -9.43
CA GLY A 21 -14.10 -0.21 -8.13
C GLY A 21 -13.99 0.82 -7.00
N ASP A 22 -13.99 0.34 -5.77
CA ASP A 22 -13.90 1.21 -4.60
C ASP A 22 -12.46 1.64 -4.33
N VAL A 23 -12.30 2.91 -3.97
CA VAL A 23 -11.03 3.45 -3.48
C VAL A 23 -10.98 3.29 -1.97
N MET A 24 -9.81 2.93 -1.46
CA MET A 24 -9.56 2.82 -0.02
C MET A 24 -8.21 3.44 0.33
N LEU A 25 -7.98 3.66 1.62
CA LEU A 25 -6.74 4.20 2.15
C LEU A 25 -6.09 3.15 3.06
N ASP A 26 -4.97 2.61 2.62
CA ASP A 26 -4.16 1.71 3.43
C ASP A 26 -3.41 2.53 4.47
N THR A 27 -3.67 2.24 5.74
CA THR A 27 -3.05 2.94 6.86
C THR A 27 -2.20 1.97 7.66
N TYR A 28 -0.91 2.26 7.73
CA TYR A 28 0.08 1.45 8.43
C TYR A 28 0.52 2.15 9.71
N TRP A 29 0.46 1.45 10.83
CA TRP A 29 0.99 1.90 12.11
C TRP A 29 2.19 1.02 12.49
N TRP A 30 3.31 1.66 12.80
CA TRP A 30 4.47 1.00 13.40
C TRP A 30 4.64 1.49 14.82
N GLY A 31 5.05 0.59 15.69
CA GLY A 31 5.26 0.84 17.11
C GLY A 31 5.96 -0.32 17.78
N THR A 32 6.31 -0.16 19.04
CA THR A 32 6.85 -1.24 19.87
C THR A 32 5.76 -1.84 20.75
N VAL A 33 5.98 -3.07 21.20
CA VAL A 33 5.12 -3.77 22.17
C VAL A 33 6.00 -4.21 23.33
N ASP A 34 5.87 -3.51 24.45
CA ASP A 34 6.71 -3.75 25.62
C ASP A 34 5.90 -4.30 26.82
N ARG A 35 4.57 -4.39 26.69
CA ARG A 35 3.68 -4.88 27.77
C ARG A 35 2.35 -5.44 27.26
N ILE A 36 1.70 -6.21 28.14
CA ILE A 36 0.31 -6.67 28.01
C ILE A 36 -0.62 -5.67 28.71
N SER A 37 -1.86 -5.56 28.21
CA SER A 37 -2.90 -4.73 28.81
C SER A 37 -3.34 -5.28 30.17
N PRO A 38 -3.55 -4.44 31.20
CA PRO A 38 -4.16 -4.90 32.45
C PRO A 38 -5.65 -5.26 32.29
N GLU A 39 -6.32 -4.77 31.24
CA GLU A 39 -7.75 -5.00 30.96
C GLU A 39 -8.03 -6.33 30.23
N GLY A 40 -6.98 -7.06 29.82
CA GLY A 40 -7.13 -8.34 29.14
C GLY A 40 -5.85 -8.81 28.46
N PRO A 41 -5.80 -10.07 28.00
CA PRO A 41 -4.59 -10.70 27.45
C PRO A 41 -4.30 -10.23 26.00
N VAL A 42 -4.17 -8.92 25.80
CA VAL A 42 -3.86 -8.29 24.51
C VAL A 42 -2.64 -7.37 24.64
N PRO A 43 -1.76 -7.32 23.61
CA PRO A 43 -0.60 -6.45 23.62
C PRO A 43 -0.99 -4.98 23.48
N VAL A 44 -0.20 -4.09 24.10
CA VAL A 44 -0.33 -2.66 23.88
C VAL A 44 0.75 -2.20 22.90
N VAL A 45 0.34 -1.65 21.76
CA VAL A 45 1.25 -1.07 20.78
C VAL A 45 1.46 0.41 21.08
N ALA A 46 2.70 0.80 21.38
CA ALA A 46 3.11 2.20 21.44
C ALA A 46 3.46 2.68 20.02
N VAL A 47 2.49 3.27 19.32
CA VAL A 47 2.66 3.71 17.92
C VAL A 47 3.68 4.86 17.84
N THR A 48 4.70 4.68 17.00
CA THR A 48 5.78 5.66 16.76
C THR A 48 5.75 6.24 15.34
N LYS A 49 5.14 5.54 14.38
CA LYS A 49 5.01 6.01 13.00
C LYS A 49 3.66 5.61 12.40
N LYS A 50 3.12 6.50 11.56
CA LYS A 50 1.96 6.27 10.70
C LYS A 50 2.33 6.57 9.25
N GLU A 51 1.83 5.77 8.31
CA GLU A 51 1.97 6.02 6.86
C GLU A 51 0.66 5.69 6.18
N HIS A 52 0.41 6.43 5.12
CA HIS A 52 -0.80 6.33 4.33
C HIS A 52 -0.41 6.00 2.90
N ARG A 53 -1.11 5.04 2.32
CA ARG A 53 -0.98 4.66 0.92
C ARG A 53 -2.36 4.58 0.28
N ILE A 54 -2.42 4.89 -1.00
CA ILE A 54 -3.64 4.65 -1.76
C ILE A 54 -3.84 3.13 -1.82
N GLY A 55 -5.07 2.68 -1.69
CA GLY A 55 -5.46 1.27 -1.79
C GLY A 55 -6.71 1.09 -2.65
N GLY A 56 -7.08 -0.17 -2.86
CA GLY A 56 -8.20 -0.55 -3.71
C GLY A 56 -7.99 -0.08 -5.15
N ALA A 57 -9.06 0.41 -5.78
CA ALA A 57 -9.02 0.89 -7.17
C ALA A 57 -8.11 2.12 -7.40
N GLY A 58 -7.59 2.74 -6.35
CA GLY A 58 -6.69 3.89 -6.46
C GLY A 58 -5.19 3.55 -6.54
N ASN A 59 -4.80 2.28 -6.34
CA ASN A 59 -3.40 1.83 -6.36
C ASN A 59 -3.05 1.12 -7.66
#